data_AF-A0A4Q1RKE7-F1
#
_entry.id   AF-A0A4Q1RKE7-F1
#
_cell.length_a   1.000
_cell.length_b   1.000
_cell.length_c   1.000
_cell.angle_alpha   90.00
_cell.angle_beta   90.00
_cell.angle_gamma   90.00
#
_symmetry.space_group_name_H-M   'P 1'
#
loop_
_entity.id
_entity.type
_entity.pdbx_description
1 polymer ?
#
loop_
_entity_poly.entity_id
_entity_poly.type
_entity_poly.pdbx_seq_one_letter_code
_entity_poly.pdbx_strand_id
1 'polypeptide(L)'
;MRREGLTVTMVFLAESANYGEGIGNISTLKKMSRGNHEQYSYISRQAMRYNIVRQADWDQTPVDGKSGVVQFAPSATIAEYPEIDLFGYMKTAAKDGDQKGGASTRSAVVRLSNAIALEPFLGNLEFLTNMGLAARGKLENGIAQSEIQRSFYTYTITVDLDRVGIDGEVQITGEEKADRVKTLLDTVQYLYRDIKGRRENLSPLFVIGGRYERRNPFFENRIRIENDQINVETLAELLEDDTIRTHTFTGVVTGTFDNENEIRGKLSGESVGAAFRHLKEEVEQYYGESN
;
A
#
# COMPACT_ATOMS: atom_id res chain seq x y z
N MET A 1 -27.54 1.96 -6.08
CA MET A 1 -27.10 2.41 -4.74
C MET A 1 -25.90 3.33 -4.93
N ARG A 2 -25.39 4.00 -3.89
CA ARG A 2 -24.24 4.91 -4.05
C ARG A 2 -22.94 4.11 -4.10
N ARG A 3 -22.04 4.45 -5.03
CA ARG A 3 -20.72 3.80 -5.13
C ARG A 3 -19.81 4.41 -4.05
N GLU A 4 -19.65 3.74 -2.90
CA GLU A 4 -18.95 4.28 -1.72
C GLU A 4 -17.58 3.64 -1.49
N GLY A 5 -17.27 2.52 -2.15
CA GLY A 5 -16.01 1.83 -2.02
C GLY A 5 -15.07 2.16 -3.17
N LEU A 6 -14.00 2.91 -2.92
CA LEU A 6 -12.90 3.03 -3.87
C LEU A 6 -11.96 1.85 -3.68
N THR A 7 -11.66 1.09 -4.74
CA THR A 7 -10.67 0.01 -4.70
C THR A 7 -9.70 0.13 -5.85
N VAL A 8 -8.40 0.00 -5.55
CA VAL A 8 -7.31 0.09 -6.52
C VAL A 8 -6.32 -1.04 -6.25
N THR A 9 -6.01 -1.85 -7.26
CA THR A 9 -4.96 -2.87 -7.20
C THR A 9 -3.85 -2.51 -8.17
N MET A 10 -2.62 -2.59 -7.70
CA MET A 10 -1.44 -2.13 -8.43
C MET A 10 -0.39 -3.22 -8.48
N VAL A 11 0.36 -3.24 -9.57
CA VAL A 11 1.57 -4.04 -9.74
C VAL A 11 2.74 -3.11 -9.96
N PHE A 12 3.84 -3.34 -9.25
CA PHE A 12 5.12 -2.65 -9.46
C PHE A 12 6.27 -3.65 -9.42
N LEU A 13 7.43 -3.29 -9.98
CA LEU A 13 8.63 -4.11 -9.96
C LEU A 13 9.59 -3.55 -8.90
N ALA A 14 10.06 -4.39 -7.97
CA ALA A 14 11.00 -3.96 -6.93
C ALA A 14 11.99 -5.06 -6.54
N GLU A 15 13.06 -4.65 -5.87
CA GLU A 15 14.05 -5.56 -5.30
C GLU A 15 13.98 -5.57 -3.77
N SER A 16 13.82 -6.76 -3.18
CA SER A 16 14.20 -7.10 -1.79
C SER A 16 13.82 -6.03 -0.75
N ALA A 17 12.56 -5.59 -0.77
CA ALA A 17 12.15 -4.33 -0.16
C ALA A 17 11.66 -4.43 1.30
N ASN A 18 11.63 -5.61 1.92
CA ASN A 18 11.29 -5.75 3.34
C ASN A 18 11.99 -6.94 4.00
N TYR A 19 12.88 -6.64 4.95
CA TYR A 19 13.57 -7.65 5.76
C TYR A 19 12.84 -7.89 7.09
N GLY A 20 12.94 -9.13 7.60
CA GLY A 20 12.55 -9.52 8.94
C GLY A 20 13.69 -9.37 9.94
N GLU A 21 13.55 -10.03 11.09
CA GLU A 21 14.64 -10.19 12.03
C GLU A 21 15.72 -11.10 11.43
N GLY A 22 16.97 -10.64 11.46
CA GLY A 22 18.12 -11.40 10.96
C GLY A 22 18.62 -12.44 11.97
N ILE A 23 19.38 -13.42 11.47
CA ILE A 23 20.07 -14.40 12.32
C ILE A 23 21.57 -14.21 12.10
N GLY A 24 22.30 -13.76 13.14
CA GLY A 24 23.71 -13.40 13.02
C GLY A 24 23.92 -12.31 11.96
N ASN A 25 24.81 -12.57 11.00
CA ASN A 25 25.09 -11.66 9.88
C ASN A 25 24.21 -11.90 8.63
N ILE A 26 23.09 -12.60 8.78
CA ILE A 26 22.17 -12.92 7.68
C ILE A 26 20.89 -12.10 7.83
N SER A 27 20.61 -11.26 6.84
CA SER A 27 19.31 -10.58 6.71
C SER A 27 18.34 -11.42 5.89
N THR A 28 17.21 -11.75 6.48
CA THR A 28 16.17 -12.55 5.82
C THR A 28 15.04 -11.66 5.30
N LEU A 29 14.55 -11.94 4.10
CA LEU A 29 13.34 -11.30 3.57
C LEU A 29 12.13 -11.79 4.35
N LYS A 30 11.16 -10.90 4.57
CA LYS A 30 9.84 -11.32 5.03
C LYS A 30 9.19 -12.12 3.92
N LYS A 31 8.80 -13.36 4.23
CA LYS A 31 8.22 -14.32 3.28
C LYS A 31 6.98 -14.97 3.85
N MET A 32 6.12 -15.47 2.99
CA MET A 32 4.98 -16.31 3.33
C MET A 32 4.90 -17.50 2.37
N SER A 33 4.47 -18.66 2.88
CA SER A 33 4.22 -19.84 2.05
C SER A 33 2.81 -19.79 1.46
N ARG A 34 2.65 -20.29 0.23
CA ARG A 34 1.33 -20.50 -0.39
C ARG A 34 1.05 -21.99 -0.57
N GLY A 35 -0.19 -22.34 -0.90
CA GLY A 35 -0.65 -23.73 -1.03
C GLY A 35 0.04 -24.53 -2.15
N ASN A 36 0.83 -23.88 -2.99
CA ASN A 36 1.68 -24.52 -4.02
C ASN A 36 3.08 -24.90 -3.51
N HIS A 37 3.31 -24.86 -2.19
CA HIS A 37 4.58 -25.20 -1.54
C HIS A 37 5.74 -24.25 -1.84
N GLU A 38 5.48 -23.10 -2.45
CA GLU A 38 6.48 -22.06 -2.70
C GLU A 38 6.42 -20.95 -1.63
N GLN A 39 7.53 -20.21 -1.50
CA GLN A 39 7.64 -19.03 -0.66
C GLN A 39 7.62 -17.76 -1.51
N TYR A 40 6.95 -16.74 -1.02
CA TYR A 40 6.86 -15.44 -1.69
C TYR A 40 7.30 -14.36 -0.72
N SER A 41 8.23 -13.49 -1.14
CA SER A 41 8.58 -12.33 -0.34
C SER A 41 7.43 -11.32 -0.34
N TYR A 42 7.34 -10.49 0.70
CA TYR A 42 6.32 -9.45 0.78
C TYR A 42 6.81 -8.22 1.53
N ILE A 43 6.28 -7.05 1.13
CA ILE A 43 6.36 -5.81 1.88
C ILE A 43 5.11 -5.74 2.76
N SER A 44 5.29 -5.62 4.08
CA SER A 44 4.14 -5.63 4.98
C SER A 44 3.29 -4.37 4.80
N ARG A 45 1.98 -4.49 5.01
CA ARG A 45 1.07 -3.33 4.96
C ARG A 45 1.50 -2.18 5.88
N GLN A 46 2.14 -2.48 7.01
CA GLN A 46 2.72 -1.47 7.91
C GLN A 46 3.92 -0.75 7.27
N ALA A 47 4.77 -1.48 6.55
CA ALA A 47 5.88 -0.93 5.81
C ALA A 47 5.41 -0.08 4.62
N MET A 48 4.33 -0.49 3.93
CA MET A 48 3.67 0.31 2.89
C MET A 48 3.07 1.59 3.50
N ARG A 49 2.25 1.47 4.55
CA ARG A 49 1.67 2.60 5.29
C ARG A 49 2.74 3.59 5.72
N TYR A 50 3.85 3.12 6.29
CA TYR A 50 4.94 3.98 6.73
C TYR A 50 5.49 4.85 5.58
N ASN A 51 5.69 4.29 4.39
CA ASN A 51 6.18 5.07 3.25
C ASN A 51 5.12 6.05 2.73
N ILE A 52 3.86 5.63 2.66
CA ILE A 52 2.75 6.49 2.23
C ILE A 52 2.60 7.67 3.17
N VAL A 53 2.51 7.45 4.49
CA VAL A 53 2.35 8.51 5.49
C VAL A 53 3.50 9.51 5.43
N ARG A 54 4.74 9.04 5.30
CA ARG A 54 5.90 9.95 5.19
C ARG A 54 5.95 10.74 3.89
N GLN A 55 5.61 10.12 2.76
CA GLN A 55 5.65 10.79 1.46
C GLN A 55 4.45 11.70 1.21
N ALA A 56 3.34 11.47 1.91
CA ALA A 56 2.19 12.37 1.97
C ALA A 56 2.36 13.51 3.00
N ASP A 57 3.51 13.57 3.70
CA ASP A 57 3.78 14.54 4.78
C ASP A 57 2.75 14.49 5.92
N TRP A 58 2.28 13.28 6.24
CA TRP A 58 1.29 13.03 7.30
C TRP A 58 1.91 12.46 8.58
N ASP A 59 3.24 12.39 8.68
CA ASP A 59 3.96 11.77 9.81
C ASP A 59 4.13 12.69 11.03
N GLN A 60 3.38 13.80 11.08
CA GLN A 60 3.44 14.81 12.13
C GLN A 60 2.34 14.66 13.22
N THR A 61 1.54 13.59 13.16
CA THR A 61 0.52 13.35 14.20
C THR A 61 1.17 13.17 15.57
N PRO A 62 0.81 13.96 16.59
CA PRO A 62 1.47 13.89 17.89
C PRO A 62 1.22 12.55 18.56
N VAL A 63 2.23 12.08 19.30
CA VAL A 63 2.22 10.80 20.04
C VAL A 63 2.47 11.02 21.53
N ASP A 64 2.00 10.09 22.36
CA ASP A 64 2.22 10.04 23.81
C ASP A 64 2.78 8.66 24.21
N GLY A 65 3.70 8.66 25.18
CA GLY A 65 4.33 7.47 25.76
C GLY A 65 3.95 7.19 27.22
N LYS A 66 3.02 7.96 27.81
CA LYS A 66 2.65 7.89 29.24
C LYS A 66 2.20 6.51 29.74
N SER A 67 1.78 5.60 28.86
CA SER A 67 1.28 4.26 29.23
C SER A 67 2.26 3.11 28.94
N GLY A 68 3.56 3.41 28.75
CA GLY A 68 4.57 2.38 28.45
C GLY A 68 4.52 1.82 27.02
N VAL A 69 3.56 2.27 26.22
CA VAL A 69 3.41 2.02 24.78
C VAL A 69 3.22 3.37 24.10
N VAL A 70 3.92 3.60 23.00
CA VAL A 70 3.74 4.82 22.18
C VAL A 70 2.44 4.71 21.41
N GLN A 71 1.55 5.69 21.58
CA GLN A 71 0.27 5.80 20.88
C GLN A 71 0.05 7.23 20.39
N PHE A 72 -0.96 7.46 19.55
CA PHE A 72 -1.35 8.83 19.19
C PHE A 72 -1.82 9.60 20.43
N ALA A 73 -1.44 10.89 20.51
CA ALA A 73 -1.83 11.76 21.59
C ALA A 73 -3.37 11.86 21.67
N PRO A 74 -3.97 11.85 22.88
CA PRO A 74 -5.41 11.99 23.04
C PRO A 74 -6.00 13.22 22.34
N SER A 75 -5.24 14.32 22.28
CA SER A 75 -5.62 15.59 21.65
C SER A 75 -5.60 15.59 20.12
N ALA A 76 -4.93 14.64 19.46
CA ALA A 76 -4.88 14.60 18.00
C ALA A 76 -6.28 14.33 17.43
N THR A 77 -6.83 15.16 16.56
CA THR A 77 -8.16 14.91 15.96
C THR A 77 -8.07 14.57 14.49
N ILE A 78 -9.08 13.85 13.97
CA ILE A 78 -9.13 13.57 12.52
C ILE A 78 -9.30 14.84 11.69
N ALA A 79 -9.78 15.95 12.26
CA ALA A 79 -9.90 17.21 11.56
C ALA A 79 -8.53 17.79 11.21
N GLU A 80 -7.55 17.62 12.10
CA GLU A 80 -6.19 18.16 11.92
C GLU A 80 -5.24 17.16 11.25
N TYR A 81 -5.43 15.86 11.46
CA TYR A 81 -4.44 14.83 11.10
C TYR A 81 -5.03 13.78 10.15
N PRO A 82 -4.75 13.87 8.83
CA PRO A 82 -5.17 12.89 7.83
C PRO A 82 -4.69 11.46 8.12
N GLU A 83 -3.53 11.30 8.77
CA GLU A 83 -2.98 9.99 9.12
C GLU A 83 -3.99 9.15 9.92
N ILE A 84 -4.54 9.73 10.99
CA ILE A 84 -5.45 9.02 11.89
C ILE A 84 -6.88 9.00 11.37
N ASP A 85 -7.25 9.94 10.49
CA ASP A 85 -8.49 9.86 9.74
C ASP A 85 -8.52 8.61 8.84
N LEU A 86 -7.50 8.48 7.98
CA LEU A 86 -7.45 7.43 6.96
C LEU A 86 -7.03 6.08 7.53
N PHE A 87 -5.99 6.03 8.36
CA PHE A 87 -5.44 4.76 8.85
C PHE A 87 -5.92 4.35 10.24
N GLY A 88 -6.79 5.15 10.85
CA GLY A 88 -7.37 4.87 12.15
C GLY A 88 -6.38 5.01 13.31
N TYR A 89 -6.88 4.77 14.52
CA TYR A 89 -6.10 4.88 15.74
C TYR A 89 -6.65 3.99 16.85
N MET A 90 -5.81 3.75 17.84
CA MET A 90 -6.21 3.29 19.17
C MET A 90 -5.54 4.22 20.18
N LYS A 91 -6.34 4.87 21.02
CA LYS A 91 -5.90 5.79 22.07
C LYS A 91 -6.42 5.27 23.40
N THR A 92 -5.52 4.88 24.29
CA THR A 92 -5.87 4.45 25.64
C THR A 92 -5.73 5.60 26.61
N ALA A 93 -6.74 5.82 27.43
CA ALA A 93 -6.65 6.67 28.61
C ALA A 93 -6.18 5.80 29.78
N ALA A 94 -5.05 6.19 30.40
CA ALA A 94 -4.62 5.58 31.65
C ALA A 94 -5.67 5.80 32.74
N LYS A 95 -5.73 4.90 33.71
CA LYS A 95 -6.53 5.14 34.93
C LYS A 95 -5.91 6.31 35.68
N ASP A 96 -6.73 7.31 36.01
CA ASP A 96 -6.36 8.37 36.95
C ASP A 96 -7.33 8.30 38.15
N GLY A 97 -6.83 7.89 39.31
CA GLY A 97 -7.64 7.62 40.50
C GLY A 97 -8.70 6.51 40.32
N ASP A 98 -9.94 6.78 40.73
CA ASP A 98 -11.07 5.84 40.70
C ASP A 98 -11.77 5.73 39.32
N GLN A 99 -11.30 6.44 38.30
CA GLN A 99 -11.89 6.36 36.95
C GLN A 99 -11.48 5.07 36.24
N LYS A 100 -12.46 4.35 35.67
CA LYS A 100 -12.20 3.22 34.78
C LYS A 100 -11.47 3.73 33.54
N GLY A 101 -10.26 3.21 33.30
CA GLY A 101 -9.54 3.44 32.05
C GLY A 101 -10.40 3.04 30.85
N GLY A 102 -10.22 3.77 29.74
CA GLY A 102 -10.99 3.59 28.51
C GLY A 102 -10.09 3.56 27.28
N ALA A 103 -10.62 3.03 26.18
CA ALA A 103 -9.96 3.08 24.88
C ALA A 103 -10.89 3.73 23.86
N SER A 104 -10.41 4.75 23.17
CA SER A 104 -11.05 5.29 21.97
C SER A 104 -10.40 4.66 20.76
N THR A 105 -11.20 4.10 19.86
CA THR A 105 -10.73 3.37 18.69
C THR A 105 -11.45 3.83 17.45
N ARG A 106 -10.68 4.11 16.39
CA ARG A 106 -11.17 4.36 15.05
C ARG A 106 -10.61 3.28 14.14
N SER A 107 -11.49 2.51 13.52
CA SER A 107 -11.07 1.55 12.49
C SER A 107 -10.52 2.29 11.28
N ALA A 108 -9.48 1.74 10.65
CA ALA A 108 -8.93 2.28 9.41
C ALA A 108 -10.02 2.39 8.32
N VAL A 109 -10.06 3.55 7.68
CA VAL A 109 -10.93 3.87 6.54
C VAL A 109 -10.25 3.44 5.23
N VAL A 110 -8.93 3.60 5.17
CA VAL A 110 -8.04 3.10 4.11
C VAL A 110 -7.42 1.79 4.57
N ARG A 111 -7.69 0.71 3.84
CA ARG A 111 -7.13 -0.62 4.08
C ARG A 111 -6.11 -0.95 3.01
N LEU A 112 -4.96 -1.42 3.46
CA LEU A 112 -3.85 -1.86 2.61
C LEU A 112 -3.68 -3.37 2.80
N SER A 113 -3.60 -4.11 1.69
CA SER A 113 -3.04 -5.46 1.70
C SER A 113 -1.51 -5.39 1.91
N ASN A 114 -0.88 -6.53 2.16
CA ASN A 114 0.56 -6.63 1.95
C ASN A 114 0.86 -6.49 0.45
N ALA A 115 2.04 -5.97 0.10
CA ALA A 115 2.55 -6.09 -1.26
C ALA A 115 3.28 -7.42 -1.39
N ILE A 116 2.71 -8.36 -2.13
CA ILE A 116 3.19 -9.75 -2.20
C ILE A 116 3.83 -9.97 -3.57
N ALA A 117 5.00 -10.62 -3.59
CA ALA A 117 5.66 -11.02 -4.81
C ALA A 117 4.76 -11.96 -5.63
N LEU A 118 4.75 -11.78 -6.94
CA LEU A 118 4.02 -12.61 -7.89
C LEU A 118 4.84 -13.80 -8.39
N GLU A 119 6.15 -13.81 -8.09
CA GLU A 119 7.07 -14.90 -8.41
C GLU A 119 7.66 -15.52 -7.14
N PRO A 120 7.96 -16.82 -7.16
CA PRO A 120 8.53 -17.51 -6.02
C PRO A 120 9.94 -17.02 -5.67
N PHE A 121 10.25 -17.00 -4.38
CA PHE A 121 11.60 -16.76 -3.89
C PHE A 121 12.47 -18.00 -4.13
N LEU A 122 13.54 -17.83 -4.89
CA LEU A 122 14.44 -18.93 -5.30
C LEU A 122 15.67 -19.10 -4.41
N GLY A 123 15.73 -18.43 -3.24
CA GLY A 123 16.85 -18.57 -2.32
C GLY A 123 18.10 -17.77 -2.69
N ASN A 124 17.98 -16.70 -3.49
CA ASN A 124 19.14 -15.91 -3.89
C ASN A 124 19.73 -15.11 -2.71
N LEU A 125 21.05 -15.01 -2.68
CA LEU A 125 21.82 -14.33 -1.64
C LEU A 125 22.80 -13.34 -2.27
N GLU A 126 22.89 -12.16 -1.66
CA GLU A 126 23.96 -11.20 -1.86
C GLU A 126 24.97 -11.31 -0.70
N PHE A 127 26.27 -11.23 -1.03
CA PHE A 127 27.36 -11.18 -0.06
C PHE A 127 27.92 -9.77 0.04
N LEU A 128 27.86 -9.21 1.24
CA LEU A 128 28.38 -7.89 1.58
C LEU A 128 29.67 -8.06 2.39
N THR A 129 30.66 -7.20 2.15
CA THR A 129 31.91 -7.23 2.92
C THR A 129 32.35 -5.84 3.33
N ASN A 130 32.91 -5.73 4.54
CA ASN A 130 33.54 -4.51 5.04
C ASN A 130 35.05 -4.45 4.74
N MET A 131 35.58 -5.27 3.82
CA MET A 131 37.01 -5.40 3.53
C MET A 131 37.72 -4.06 3.36
N GLY A 132 37.11 -3.12 2.61
CA GLY A 132 37.68 -1.79 2.38
C GLY A 132 37.83 -0.91 3.63
N LEU A 133 37.02 -1.17 4.67
CA LEU A 133 37.16 -0.54 5.99
C LEU A 133 38.17 -1.31 6.86
N ALA A 134 38.08 -2.64 6.89
CA ALA A 134 38.96 -3.50 7.68
C ALA A 134 40.45 -3.30 7.32
N ALA A 135 40.76 -3.17 6.02
CA ALA A 135 42.12 -2.94 5.54
C ALA A 135 42.76 -1.66 6.10
N ARG A 136 41.97 -0.60 6.36
CA ARG A 136 42.49 0.67 6.92
C ARG A 136 43.06 0.51 8.32
N GLY A 137 42.52 -0.44 9.08
CA GLY A 137 42.97 -0.77 10.43
C GLY A 137 43.82 -2.04 10.54
N LYS A 138 44.12 -2.72 9.42
CA LYS A 138 44.72 -4.06 9.40
C LYS A 138 43.93 -5.07 10.25
N LEU A 139 42.60 -5.00 10.20
CA LEU A 139 41.68 -5.86 10.93
C LEU A 139 41.18 -7.02 10.06
N GLU A 140 40.64 -8.06 10.69
CA GLU A 140 39.93 -9.13 9.99
C GLU A 140 38.65 -8.61 9.32
N ASN A 141 38.35 -9.13 8.13
CA ASN A 141 37.17 -8.77 7.38
C ASN A 141 35.93 -9.56 7.84
N GLY A 142 34.80 -8.88 7.90
CA GLY A 142 33.49 -9.48 8.08
C GLY A 142 32.78 -9.69 6.75
N ILE A 143 31.97 -10.74 6.70
CA ILE A 143 31.01 -11.01 5.64
C ILE A 143 29.60 -10.97 6.24
N ALA A 144 28.70 -10.30 5.54
CA ALA A 144 27.26 -10.33 5.81
C ALA A 144 26.53 -10.85 4.57
N GLN A 145 25.38 -11.48 4.78
CA GLN A 145 24.55 -12.02 3.72
C GLN A 145 23.17 -11.37 3.76
N SER A 146 22.60 -11.09 2.60
CA SER A 146 21.21 -10.65 2.48
C SER A 146 20.50 -11.51 1.47
N GLU A 147 19.33 -12.03 1.83
CA GLU A 147 18.43 -12.60 0.84
C GLU A 147 17.97 -11.51 -0.12
N ILE A 148 18.01 -11.82 -1.42
CA ILE A 148 17.58 -10.91 -2.47
C ILE A 148 16.55 -11.56 -3.39
N GLN A 149 15.62 -10.76 -3.87
CA GLN A 149 14.66 -11.11 -4.90
C GLN A 149 14.30 -9.85 -5.67
N ARG A 150 14.29 -9.94 -7.00
CA ARG A 150 13.60 -8.99 -7.86
C ARG A 150 12.32 -9.66 -8.33
N SER A 151 11.18 -9.02 -8.14
CA SER A 151 9.90 -9.57 -8.57
C SER A 151 8.86 -8.48 -8.79
N PHE A 152 7.84 -8.78 -9.58
CA PHE A 152 6.61 -8.01 -9.55
C PHE A 152 5.90 -8.21 -8.21
N TYR A 153 5.46 -7.13 -7.59
CA TYR A 153 4.65 -7.15 -6.38
C TYR A 153 3.25 -6.63 -6.68
N THR A 154 2.23 -7.28 -6.12
CA THR A 154 0.85 -6.78 -6.16
C THR A 154 0.37 -6.35 -4.78
N TYR A 155 -0.38 -5.25 -4.71
CA TYR A 155 -1.12 -4.87 -3.51
C TYR A 155 -2.41 -4.12 -3.85
N THR A 156 -3.34 -4.11 -2.90
CA THR A 156 -4.66 -3.52 -3.03
C THR A 156 -4.89 -2.48 -1.94
N ILE A 157 -5.47 -1.35 -2.34
CA ILE A 157 -5.99 -0.30 -1.46
C ILE A 157 -7.51 -0.29 -1.59
N THR A 158 -8.20 -0.29 -0.45
CA THR A 158 -9.65 -0.05 -0.39
C THR A 158 -9.95 1.11 0.55
N VAL A 159 -10.79 2.04 0.12
CA VAL A 159 -11.20 3.22 0.89
C VAL A 159 -12.72 3.22 1.07
N ASP A 160 -13.16 3.31 2.33
CA ASP A 160 -14.57 3.54 2.68
C ASP A 160 -14.87 5.05 2.56
N LEU A 161 -15.25 5.53 1.36
CA LEU A 161 -15.36 6.98 1.08
C LEU A 161 -16.37 7.69 1.98
N ASP A 162 -17.43 7.00 2.39
CA ASP A 162 -18.47 7.50 3.29
C ASP A 162 -17.96 7.77 4.71
N ARG A 163 -16.82 7.20 5.10
CA ARG A 163 -16.25 7.30 6.45
C ARG A 163 -15.07 8.26 6.57
N VAL A 164 -14.48 8.66 5.44
CA VAL A 164 -13.38 9.64 5.41
C VAL A 164 -13.88 10.93 6.05
N GLY A 165 -13.10 11.45 7.00
CA GLY A 165 -13.38 12.73 7.61
C GLY A 165 -14.60 12.75 8.54
N ILE A 166 -15.07 11.60 9.05
CA ILE A 166 -16.19 11.51 10.00
C ILE A 166 -15.79 10.67 11.21
N ASP A 167 -15.77 11.26 12.40
CA ASP A 167 -15.45 10.58 13.67
C ASP A 167 -16.30 11.13 14.83
N GLY A 168 -17.40 10.45 15.14
CA GLY A 168 -18.39 10.95 16.11
C GLY A 168 -19.00 12.27 15.63
N GLU A 169 -18.83 13.34 16.41
CA GLU A 169 -19.31 14.69 16.07
C GLU A 169 -18.34 15.45 15.15
N VAL A 170 -17.10 14.96 14.98
CA VAL A 170 -16.10 15.60 14.11
C VAL A 170 -16.39 15.24 12.67
N GLN A 171 -16.63 16.26 11.84
CA GLN A 171 -16.82 16.11 10.41
C GLN A 171 -16.13 17.24 9.64
N ILE A 172 -15.26 16.89 8.69
CA ILE A 172 -14.62 17.84 7.76
C ILE A 172 -15.45 18.03 6.48
N THR A 173 -15.10 19.05 5.69
CA THR A 173 -15.81 19.41 4.45
C THR A 173 -15.65 18.34 3.36
N GLY A 174 -16.56 18.33 2.38
CA GLY A 174 -16.44 17.44 1.21
C GLY A 174 -15.15 17.67 0.42
N GLU A 175 -14.74 18.94 0.29
CA GLU A 175 -13.48 19.33 -0.36
C GLU A 175 -12.26 18.73 0.35
N GLU A 176 -12.19 18.83 1.67
CA GLU A 176 -11.07 18.28 2.45
C GLU A 176 -11.05 16.75 2.43
N LYS A 177 -12.21 16.09 2.42
CA LYS A 177 -12.31 14.63 2.23
C LYS A 177 -11.75 14.22 0.86
N ALA A 178 -12.12 14.94 -0.19
CA ALA A 178 -11.61 14.69 -1.54
C ALA A 178 -10.10 14.90 -1.60
N ASP A 179 -9.60 15.98 -1.02
CA ASP A 179 -8.18 16.31 -1.01
C ASP A 179 -7.32 15.22 -0.33
N ARG A 180 -7.76 14.69 0.82
CA ARG A 180 -7.07 13.59 1.52
C ARG A 180 -6.98 12.34 0.66
N VAL A 181 -8.07 11.95 -0.01
CA VAL A 181 -8.08 10.74 -0.85
C VAL A 181 -7.27 10.96 -2.15
N LYS A 182 -7.32 12.16 -2.75
CA LYS A 182 -6.49 12.51 -3.91
C LYS A 182 -5.01 12.53 -3.55
N THR A 183 -4.64 13.08 -2.41
CA THR A 183 -3.26 13.07 -1.89
C THR A 183 -2.76 11.65 -1.68
N LEU A 184 -3.59 10.75 -1.15
CA LEU A 184 -3.27 9.32 -1.08
C LEU A 184 -3.01 8.74 -2.47
N LEU A 185 -3.88 9.00 -3.45
CA LEU A 185 -3.74 8.51 -4.83
C LEU A 185 -2.46 9.04 -5.50
N ASP A 186 -2.16 10.33 -5.35
CA ASP A 186 -0.94 10.96 -5.87
C ASP A 186 0.32 10.38 -5.22
N THR A 187 0.28 10.14 -3.91
CA THR A 187 1.38 9.52 -3.17
C THR A 187 1.67 8.11 -3.67
N VAL A 188 0.62 7.29 -3.87
CA VAL A 188 0.82 5.89 -4.31
C VAL A 188 1.21 5.78 -5.78
N GLN A 189 0.84 6.75 -6.61
CA GLN A 189 1.22 6.81 -8.02
C GLN A 189 2.75 6.92 -8.20
N TYR A 190 3.44 7.60 -7.29
CA TYR A 190 4.89 7.87 -7.35
C TYR A 190 5.66 7.35 -6.13
N LEU A 191 5.10 6.33 -5.45
CA LEU A 191 5.64 5.83 -4.19
C LEU A 191 7.05 5.28 -4.39
N TYR A 192 7.95 5.58 -3.46
CA TYR A 192 9.26 4.94 -3.38
C TYR A 192 9.53 4.38 -1.98
N ARG A 193 10.65 3.70 -1.80
CA ARG A 193 11.10 3.25 -0.47
C ARG A 193 12.61 3.31 -0.35
N ASP A 194 13.08 4.00 0.68
CA ASP A 194 14.49 3.97 1.07
C ASP A 194 14.75 2.77 1.98
N ILE A 195 15.65 1.87 1.58
CA ILE A 195 15.99 0.66 2.34
C ILE A 195 17.44 0.24 2.08
N LYS A 196 18.17 -0.12 3.14
CA LYS A 196 19.57 -0.62 3.05
C LYS A 196 20.48 0.22 2.13
N GLY A 197 20.35 1.55 2.20
CA GLY A 197 21.20 2.48 1.44
C GLY A 197 20.81 2.66 -0.04
N ARG A 198 19.69 2.09 -0.50
CA ARG A 198 19.14 2.30 -1.85
C ARG A 198 17.71 2.83 -1.80
N ARG A 199 17.25 3.35 -2.93
CA ARG A 199 15.88 3.80 -3.17
C ARG A 199 15.20 2.87 -4.18
N GLU A 200 14.18 2.16 -3.73
CA GLU A 200 13.34 1.31 -4.57
C GLU A 200 12.18 2.13 -5.14
N ASN A 201 11.97 2.04 -6.45
CA ASN A 201 10.80 2.64 -7.10
C ASN A 201 9.61 1.69 -6.96
N LEU A 202 8.54 2.12 -6.29
CA LEU A 202 7.32 1.35 -6.10
C LEU A 202 6.17 1.89 -6.97
N SER A 203 6.47 2.77 -7.93
CA SER A 203 5.47 3.33 -8.83
C SER A 203 4.79 2.22 -9.65
N PRO A 204 3.45 2.26 -9.81
CA PRO A 204 2.73 1.21 -10.53
C PRO A 204 3.14 1.10 -12.00
N LEU A 205 3.36 -0.12 -12.45
CA LEU A 205 3.51 -0.49 -13.86
C LEU A 205 2.20 -1.00 -14.46
N PHE A 206 1.31 -1.52 -13.62
CA PHE A 206 -0.08 -1.81 -13.94
C PHE A 206 -0.97 -1.37 -12.78
N VAL A 207 -2.16 -0.86 -13.10
CA VAL A 207 -3.18 -0.49 -12.13
C VAL A 207 -4.56 -0.87 -12.67
N ILE A 208 -5.42 -1.40 -11.81
CA ILE A 208 -6.83 -1.63 -12.10
C ILE A 208 -7.67 -1.28 -10.88
N GLY A 209 -8.70 -0.47 -11.07
CA GLY A 209 -9.47 0.04 -9.94
C GLY A 209 -10.63 0.94 -10.32
N GLY A 210 -11.44 1.28 -9.34
CA GLY A 210 -12.66 2.05 -9.55
C GLY A 210 -13.43 2.28 -8.27
N ARG A 211 -14.59 2.94 -8.39
CA ARG A 211 -15.54 3.16 -7.30
C ARG A 211 -16.74 2.26 -7.48
N TYR A 212 -17.08 1.49 -6.45
CA TYR A 212 -18.12 0.46 -6.46
C TYR A 212 -19.09 0.61 -5.29
N GLU A 213 -20.27 0.00 -5.40
CA GLU A 213 -21.26 -0.01 -4.30
C GLU A 213 -20.76 -0.76 -3.06
N ARG A 214 -19.92 -1.79 -3.27
CA ARG A 214 -19.37 -2.61 -2.19
C ARG A 214 -17.96 -2.15 -1.82
N ARG A 215 -17.68 -2.08 -0.52
CA ARG A 215 -16.36 -1.76 0.08
C ARG A 215 -15.46 -3.00 0.12
N ASN A 216 -15.44 -3.75 -0.98
CA ASN A 216 -14.72 -5.02 -1.09
C ASN A 216 -13.40 -4.79 -1.86
N PRO A 217 -12.26 -5.34 -1.43
CA PRO A 217 -11.02 -5.36 -2.21
C PRO A 217 -11.15 -6.23 -3.46
N PHE A 218 -11.87 -5.70 -4.45
CA PHE A 218 -12.42 -6.40 -5.62
C PHE A 218 -11.41 -7.22 -6.42
N PHE A 219 -10.20 -6.70 -6.65
CA PHE A 219 -9.14 -7.36 -7.43
C PHE A 219 -8.05 -8.02 -6.57
N GLU A 220 -8.17 -7.98 -5.24
CA GLU A 220 -7.20 -8.62 -4.35
C GLU A 220 -7.16 -10.14 -4.62
N ASN A 221 -5.96 -10.71 -4.67
CA ASN A 221 -5.71 -12.13 -5.00
C ASN A 221 -6.15 -12.56 -6.42
N ARG A 222 -6.40 -11.62 -7.34
CA ARG A 222 -6.78 -11.92 -8.74
C ARG A 222 -5.65 -11.66 -9.73
N ILE A 223 -4.66 -10.85 -9.36
CA ILE A 223 -3.48 -10.62 -10.19
C ILE A 223 -2.57 -11.85 -10.16
N ARG A 224 -2.19 -12.32 -11.34
CA ARG A 224 -1.17 -13.35 -11.56
C ARG A 224 -0.30 -12.92 -12.74
N ILE A 225 0.99 -13.18 -12.63
CA ILE A 225 1.94 -12.97 -13.71
C ILE A 225 2.65 -14.30 -13.98
N GLU A 226 2.68 -14.69 -15.24
CA GLU A 226 3.41 -15.85 -15.74
C GLU A 226 4.17 -15.41 -17.00
N ASN A 227 5.49 -15.62 -17.05
CA ASN A 227 6.34 -15.20 -18.19
C ASN A 227 6.12 -13.73 -18.60
N ASP A 228 6.19 -12.81 -17.64
CA ASP A 228 5.98 -11.37 -17.87
C ASP A 228 4.61 -11.01 -18.50
N GLN A 229 3.62 -11.89 -18.40
CA GLN A 229 2.25 -11.66 -18.85
C GLN A 229 1.28 -11.64 -17.68
N ILE A 230 0.40 -10.63 -17.63
CA ILE A 230 -0.71 -10.61 -16.68
C ILE A 230 -1.78 -11.58 -17.16
N ASN A 231 -2.37 -12.38 -16.26
CA ASN A 231 -3.55 -13.19 -16.60
C ASN A 231 -4.77 -12.28 -16.82
N VAL A 232 -4.97 -11.82 -18.06
CA VAL A 232 -6.04 -10.88 -18.44
C VAL A 232 -7.41 -11.53 -18.37
N GLU A 233 -7.54 -12.82 -18.70
CA GLU A 233 -8.83 -13.51 -18.69
C GLU A 233 -9.49 -13.49 -17.30
N THR A 234 -8.71 -13.75 -16.25
CA THR A 234 -9.21 -13.70 -14.86
C THR A 234 -9.75 -12.31 -14.51
N LEU A 235 -9.15 -11.25 -15.07
CA LEU A 235 -9.61 -9.88 -14.84
C LEU A 235 -10.82 -9.55 -15.72
N ALA A 236 -10.85 -10.01 -16.96
CA ALA A 236 -11.97 -9.80 -17.88
C ALA A 236 -13.26 -10.47 -17.38
N GLU A 237 -13.19 -11.66 -16.80
CA GLU A 237 -14.33 -12.33 -16.14
C GLU A 237 -14.96 -11.46 -15.03
N LEU A 238 -14.13 -10.75 -14.26
CA LEU A 238 -14.61 -9.84 -13.21
C LEU A 238 -15.29 -8.59 -13.77
N LEU A 239 -15.05 -8.27 -15.04
CA LEU A 239 -15.61 -7.14 -15.76
C LEU A 239 -16.76 -7.54 -16.68
N GLU A 240 -17.31 -8.76 -16.58
CA GLU A 240 -18.52 -9.13 -17.31
C GLU A 240 -19.76 -8.34 -16.85
N ASP A 241 -19.78 -7.92 -15.59
CA ASP A 241 -20.82 -7.04 -15.04
C ASP A 241 -20.59 -5.59 -15.49
N ASP A 242 -21.50 -5.07 -16.30
CA ASP A 242 -21.46 -3.70 -16.82
C ASP A 242 -21.42 -2.63 -15.72
N THR A 243 -22.02 -2.89 -14.56
CA THR A 243 -21.99 -1.97 -13.41
C THR A 243 -20.59 -1.83 -12.80
N ILE A 244 -19.70 -2.79 -13.08
CA ILE A 244 -18.32 -2.83 -12.63
C ILE A 244 -17.41 -2.34 -13.76
N ARG A 245 -17.60 -2.88 -14.96
CA ARG A 245 -16.79 -2.57 -16.16
C ARG A 245 -16.76 -1.08 -16.47
N THR A 246 -17.92 -0.43 -16.49
CA THR A 246 -18.05 1.00 -16.84
C THR A 246 -17.40 1.94 -15.83
N HIS A 247 -17.07 1.43 -14.64
CA HIS A 247 -16.48 2.18 -13.54
C HIS A 247 -15.10 1.66 -13.14
N THR A 248 -14.53 0.76 -13.93
CA THR A 248 -13.17 0.24 -13.76
C THR A 248 -12.23 0.90 -14.75
N PHE A 249 -11.15 1.46 -14.24
CA PHE A 249 -10.08 2.07 -15.02
C PHE A 249 -8.83 1.21 -14.91
N THR A 250 -8.25 0.89 -16.07
CA THR A 250 -7.04 0.09 -16.17
C THR A 250 -5.93 0.94 -16.78
N GLY A 251 -4.73 0.90 -16.20
CA GLY A 251 -3.55 1.59 -16.71
C GLY A 251 -2.36 0.65 -16.79
N VAL A 252 -1.56 0.77 -17.85
CA VAL A 252 -0.35 -0.03 -18.06
C VAL A 252 0.79 0.82 -18.60
N VAL A 253 2.01 0.59 -18.11
CA VAL A 253 3.24 1.21 -18.61
C VAL A 253 3.72 0.46 -19.84
N THR A 254 3.93 1.20 -20.94
CA THR A 254 4.34 0.63 -22.22
C THR A 254 5.64 -0.18 -22.11
N GLY A 255 5.65 -1.39 -22.67
CA GLY A 255 6.82 -2.26 -22.72
C GLY A 255 7.11 -3.01 -21.41
N THR A 256 6.17 -3.03 -20.46
CA THR A 256 6.34 -3.78 -19.21
C THR A 256 5.94 -5.24 -19.36
N PHE A 257 4.79 -5.51 -19.97
CA PHE A 257 4.21 -6.86 -20.06
C PHE A 257 4.14 -7.30 -21.52
N ASP A 258 4.45 -8.56 -21.77
CA ASP A 258 4.47 -9.13 -23.12
C ASP A 258 3.08 -9.15 -23.77
N ASN A 259 2.01 -9.23 -22.97
CA ASN A 259 0.62 -9.20 -23.42
C ASN A 259 -0.05 -7.82 -23.28
N GLU A 260 0.69 -6.73 -23.40
CA GLU A 260 0.14 -5.36 -23.32
C GLU A 260 -1.04 -5.13 -24.27
N ASN A 261 -0.99 -5.64 -25.51
CA ASN A 261 -2.10 -5.50 -26.46
C ASN A 261 -3.40 -6.15 -25.96
N GLU A 262 -3.28 -7.26 -25.23
CA GLU A 262 -4.43 -7.93 -24.62
C GLU A 262 -5.00 -7.13 -23.46
N ILE A 263 -4.14 -6.55 -22.61
CA ILE A 263 -4.54 -5.64 -21.53
C ILE A 263 -5.30 -4.45 -22.10
N ARG A 264 -4.76 -3.81 -23.16
CA ARG A 264 -5.38 -2.66 -23.82
C ARG A 264 -6.71 -3.01 -24.48
N GLY A 265 -6.80 -4.19 -25.10
CA GLY A 265 -8.00 -4.65 -25.80
C GLY A 265 -9.13 -5.09 -24.89
N LYS A 266 -8.86 -5.96 -23.91
CA LYS A 266 -9.90 -6.59 -23.07
C LYS A 266 -10.22 -5.81 -21.80
N LEU A 267 -9.26 -5.08 -21.22
CA LEU A 267 -9.44 -4.33 -19.97
C LEU A 267 -9.56 -2.82 -20.20
N SER A 268 -9.65 -2.39 -21.47
CA SER A 268 -9.63 -0.98 -21.87
C SER A 268 -8.43 -0.23 -21.30
N GLY A 269 -7.25 -0.87 -21.30
CA GLY A 269 -6.04 -0.36 -20.68
C GLY A 269 -5.49 0.92 -21.33
N GLU A 270 -5.35 1.97 -20.53
CA GLU A 270 -4.72 3.24 -20.91
C GLU A 270 -3.28 3.35 -20.35
N SER A 271 -2.80 4.56 -20.10
CA SER A 271 -1.59 4.79 -19.31
C SER A 271 -1.91 4.76 -17.81
N VAL A 272 -0.93 4.37 -16.97
CA VAL A 272 -1.07 4.46 -15.51
C VAL A 272 -1.49 5.86 -15.06
N GLY A 273 -0.89 6.91 -15.64
CA GLY A 273 -1.26 8.30 -15.33
C GLY A 273 -2.70 8.67 -15.70
N ALA A 274 -3.25 8.10 -16.78
CA ALA A 274 -4.66 8.29 -17.13
C ALA A 274 -5.59 7.60 -16.13
N ALA A 275 -5.29 6.34 -15.77
CA ALA A 275 -6.07 5.61 -14.77
C ALA A 275 -6.11 6.34 -13.42
N PHE A 276 -4.98 6.86 -12.92
CA PHE A 276 -4.95 7.68 -11.71
C PHE A 276 -5.75 8.99 -11.83
N ARG A 277 -5.80 9.59 -13.02
CA ARG A 277 -6.62 10.78 -13.27
C ARG A 277 -8.11 10.45 -13.11
N HIS A 278 -8.56 9.37 -13.74
CA HIS A 278 -9.95 8.91 -13.62
C HIS A 278 -10.34 8.52 -12.19
N LEU A 279 -9.44 7.87 -11.45
CA LEU A 279 -9.67 7.56 -10.04
C LEU A 279 -9.86 8.83 -9.19
N LYS A 280 -9.08 9.90 -9.47
CA LYS A 280 -9.24 11.19 -8.79
C LYS A 280 -10.51 11.92 -9.21
N GLU A 281 -10.91 11.83 -10.48
CA GLU A 281 -12.19 12.36 -10.98
C GLU A 281 -13.38 11.69 -10.27
N GLU A 282 -13.34 10.37 -10.06
CA GLU A 282 -14.37 9.64 -9.30
C GLU A 282 -14.45 10.08 -7.83
N VAL A 283 -13.31 10.40 -7.20
CA VAL A 283 -13.25 10.94 -5.83
C VAL A 283 -13.87 12.34 -5.77
N GLU A 284 -13.50 13.21 -6.71
CA GLU A 284 -14.04 14.57 -6.82
C GLU A 284 -15.56 14.53 -7.01
N GLN A 285 -16.03 13.69 -7.93
CA GLN A 285 -17.44 13.49 -8.19
C GLN A 285 -18.17 13.01 -6.92
N TYR A 286 -17.63 12.02 -6.20
CA TYR A 286 -18.27 11.50 -5.01
C TYR A 286 -18.48 12.59 -3.95
N TYR A 287 -17.46 13.35 -3.60
CA TYR A 287 -17.59 14.38 -2.57
C TYR A 287 -18.28 15.67 -3.07
N GLY A 288 -18.14 15.99 -4.36
CA GLY A 288 -18.86 17.09 -5.01
C GLY A 288 -20.37 16.85 -5.13
N GLU A 289 -20.81 15.60 -5.32
CA GLU A 289 -22.22 15.18 -5.25
C GLU A 289 -22.82 15.29 -3.83
N SER A 290 -21.99 15.47 -2.79
CA SER A 290 -22.42 15.51 -1.38
C SER A 290 -22.57 16.90 -0.79
N ASN A 291 -22.26 17.93 -1.56
CA ASN A 291 -22.38 19.34 -1.15
C ASN A 291 -23.77 19.89 -1.48
#